data_AF-A0A2S9F9V0-F1
#
_entry.id   AF-A0A2S9F9V0-F1
#
_cell.length_a   1.000
_cell.length_b   1.000
_cell.length_c   1.000
_cell.angle_alpha   90.00
_cell.angle_beta   90.00
_cell.angle_gamma   90.00
#
_symmetry.space_group_name_H-M   'P 1'
#
loop_
_entity.id
_entity.type
_entity.pdbx_description
1 polymer ?
#
loop_
_entity_poly.entity_id
_entity_poly.type
_entity_poly.pdbx_seq_one_letter_code
_entity_poly.pdbx_strand_id
1 'polypeptide(L)'
;VCDPQGGMHELWTGDNSLLADQVFAPPVPSAYDPAYIAAFAAQLVRHADELAAVIVEPVVQGAGGMRFHDPRYLADLRRLCDEHAVLLIFDEIATGFGRTGAMFAADHAGVCPDIMCVGKALTGGYLTLAATLCTRDVAATISGNPPGALMHGPTFMANALACAVSVASVELLLSTDWQAAVRTIEDGLRSSLAPAASLSHVSDVRVLGAIGVIELDHAVDLRVATPVAIEHGVWLRPFRNLIYAMPPYICTSADVAQITSAMVEVARALT
;
A
#
# COMPACT_ATOMS: atom_id res chain seq x y z
N VAL A 1 -1.95 11.56 -2.71
CA VAL A 1 -0.63 12.24 -2.70
C VAL A 1 0.00 12.06 -4.06
N CYS A 2 0.46 13.14 -4.69
CA CYS A 2 1.12 13.08 -5.99
C CYS A 2 2.64 13.07 -5.74
N ASP A 3 3.32 11.96 -6.02
CA ASP A 3 4.80 11.91 -6.00
C ASP A 3 5.33 12.63 -7.25
N PRO A 4 5.94 13.83 -7.11
CA PRO A 4 6.40 14.64 -8.23
C PRO A 4 7.77 14.20 -8.75
N GLN A 5 8.46 13.25 -8.10
CA GLN A 5 9.82 12.83 -8.47
C GLN A 5 9.87 11.40 -9.00
N GLY A 6 9.20 10.45 -8.33
CA GLY A 6 9.22 9.04 -8.70
C GLY A 6 7.98 8.56 -9.45
N GLY A 7 6.98 9.43 -9.62
CA GLY A 7 5.68 9.11 -10.22
C GLY A 7 5.41 9.85 -11.53
N MET A 8 4.28 9.51 -12.16
CA MET A 8 3.83 10.19 -13.39
C MET A 8 3.49 11.68 -13.18
N HIS A 9 3.55 12.18 -11.94
CA HIS A 9 3.23 13.56 -11.62
C HIS A 9 4.38 14.54 -11.89
N GLU A 10 5.60 14.05 -12.16
CA GLU A 10 6.74 14.87 -12.60
C GLU A 10 6.38 15.77 -13.79
N LEU A 11 5.51 15.29 -14.68
CA LEU A 11 5.00 16.01 -15.86
C LEU A 11 4.24 17.30 -15.52
N TRP A 12 3.85 17.50 -14.25
CA TRP A 12 3.05 18.64 -13.79
C TRP A 12 3.84 19.56 -12.84
N THR A 13 5.17 19.47 -12.84
CA THR A 13 6.10 20.27 -12.03
C THR A 13 6.71 21.44 -12.85
N GLY A 14 7.40 22.38 -12.18
CA GLY A 14 8.09 23.52 -12.81
C GLY A 14 7.34 24.85 -12.70
N ASP A 15 7.64 25.80 -13.59
CA ASP A 15 7.18 27.20 -13.52
C ASP A 15 5.66 27.40 -13.55
N ASN A 16 4.89 26.35 -13.89
CA ASN A 16 3.43 26.32 -13.87
C ASN A 16 2.89 25.15 -13.03
N SER A 17 3.58 24.73 -11.97
CA SER A 17 3.16 23.60 -11.13
C SER A 17 1.69 23.77 -10.71
N LEU A 18 0.86 22.81 -11.10
CA LEU A 18 -0.54 22.72 -10.65
C LEU A 18 -0.66 21.92 -9.34
N LEU A 19 0.47 21.46 -8.80
CA LEU A 19 0.54 20.61 -7.62
C LEU A 19 0.94 21.46 -6.41
N ALA A 20 0.27 21.22 -5.28
CA ALA A 20 0.69 21.75 -4.01
C ALA A 20 2.00 21.06 -3.57
N ASP A 21 3.02 21.84 -3.25
CA ASP A 21 4.29 21.32 -2.74
C ASP A 21 4.08 20.53 -1.45
N GLN A 22 4.72 19.38 -1.35
CA GLN A 22 4.64 18.49 -0.20
C GLN A 22 6.02 18.36 0.43
N VAL A 23 6.07 18.32 1.76
CA VAL A 23 7.30 18.02 2.50
C VAL A 23 7.47 16.50 2.58
N PHE A 24 8.42 15.96 1.81
CA PHE A 24 8.71 14.53 1.85
C PHE A 24 9.74 14.19 2.95
N ALA A 25 9.42 13.18 3.74
CA ALA A 25 10.39 12.52 4.60
C ALA A 25 11.34 11.64 3.77
N PRO A 26 12.57 11.36 4.26
CA PRO A 26 13.43 10.38 3.62
C PRO A 26 12.76 8.99 3.55
N PRO A 27 13.20 8.10 2.65
CA PRO A 27 12.67 6.74 2.58
C PRO A 27 12.74 6.03 3.94
N VAL A 28 11.61 5.47 4.38
CA VAL A 28 11.54 4.74 5.64
C VAL A 28 12.35 3.44 5.56
N PRO A 29 13.25 3.18 6.52
CA PRO A 29 13.97 1.91 6.58
C PRO A 29 13.02 0.74 6.82
N SER A 30 13.40 -0.45 6.35
CA SER A 30 12.59 -1.65 6.56
C SER A 30 12.56 -2.09 8.01
N ALA A 31 13.74 -2.22 8.63
CA ALA A 31 13.89 -2.45 10.05
C ALA A 31 13.61 -1.18 10.85
N TYR A 32 13.14 -1.34 12.08
CA TYR A 32 12.96 -0.20 12.99
C TYR A 32 14.31 0.43 13.36
N ASP A 33 14.41 1.74 13.16
CA ASP A 33 15.56 2.57 13.46
C ASP A 33 15.10 3.83 14.23
N PRO A 34 15.41 3.93 15.53
CA PRO A 34 15.11 5.11 16.33
C PRO A 34 15.72 6.41 15.75
N ALA A 35 16.84 6.33 15.05
CA ALA A 35 17.48 7.51 14.45
C ALA A 35 16.63 8.10 13.32
N TYR A 36 15.95 7.25 12.54
CA TYR A 36 14.99 7.69 11.53
C TYR A 36 13.83 8.46 12.17
N ILE A 37 13.26 7.94 13.26
CA ILE A 37 12.18 8.63 13.98
C ILE A 37 12.64 9.97 14.56
N ALA A 38 13.85 10.05 15.11
CA ALA A 38 14.42 11.31 15.58
C ALA A 38 14.56 12.34 14.45
N ALA A 39 15.04 11.90 13.27
CA ALA A 39 15.16 12.76 12.10
C ALA A 39 13.78 13.21 11.56
N PHE A 40 12.81 12.30 11.50
CA PHE A 40 11.43 12.60 11.13
C PHE A 40 10.81 13.61 12.09
N ALA A 41 10.95 13.41 13.40
CA ALA A 41 10.45 14.33 14.41
C ALA A 41 11.05 15.73 14.25
N ALA A 42 12.38 15.83 14.03
CA ALA A 42 13.02 17.12 13.77
C ALA A 42 12.49 17.80 12.51
N GLN A 43 12.17 17.04 11.46
CA GLN A 43 11.54 17.57 10.26
C GLN A 43 10.10 18.03 10.54
N LEU A 44 9.28 17.21 11.20
CA LEU A 44 7.89 17.54 11.57
C LEU A 44 7.84 18.83 12.37
N VAL A 45 8.67 18.97 13.41
CA VAL A 45 8.73 20.16 14.28
C VAL A 45 9.06 21.43 13.49
N ARG A 46 9.95 21.34 12.49
CA ARG A 46 10.31 22.51 11.66
C ARG A 46 9.17 23.02 10.79
N HIS A 47 8.17 22.20 10.51
CA HIS A 47 7.07 22.50 9.60
C HIS A 47 5.69 22.40 10.28
N ALA A 48 5.62 22.18 11.60
CA ALA A 48 4.38 21.82 12.29
C ALA A 48 3.30 22.90 12.15
N ASP A 49 3.70 24.16 12.10
CA ASP A 49 2.86 25.35 11.95
C ASP A 49 2.32 25.56 10.53
N GLU A 50 2.83 24.83 9.53
CA GLU A 50 2.35 24.88 8.14
C GLU A 50 1.83 23.52 7.62
N LEU A 51 1.95 22.45 8.41
CA LEU A 51 1.47 21.12 8.04
C LEU A 51 0.04 20.89 8.53
N ALA A 52 -0.87 20.60 7.60
CA ALA A 52 -2.21 20.14 7.94
C ALA A 52 -2.20 18.68 8.44
N ALA A 53 -1.38 17.82 7.83
CA ALA A 53 -1.36 16.39 8.13
C ALA A 53 -0.05 15.70 7.70
N VAL A 54 0.25 14.59 8.35
CA VAL A 54 1.15 13.54 7.87
C VAL A 54 0.32 12.47 7.17
N ILE A 55 0.72 12.05 5.98
CA ILE A 55 0.06 10.98 5.21
C ILE A 55 1.04 9.89 4.83
N VAL A 56 0.70 8.64 5.15
CA VAL A 56 1.56 7.47 4.86
C VAL A 56 0.74 6.25 4.41
N GLU A 57 1.37 5.37 3.63
CA GLU A 57 0.88 4.00 3.40
C GLU A 57 1.37 3.13 4.58
N PRO A 58 0.50 2.57 5.45
CA PRO A 58 0.94 1.86 6.65
C PRO A 58 1.52 0.49 6.32
N VAL A 59 2.70 0.18 6.91
CA VAL A 59 3.47 -1.07 6.78
C VAL A 59 4.03 -1.35 5.38
N VAL A 60 3.26 -1.13 4.31
CA VAL A 60 3.66 -1.42 2.93
C VAL A 60 3.45 -0.21 2.03
N GLN A 61 4.53 0.31 1.45
CA GLN A 61 4.48 1.29 0.37
C GLN A 61 4.40 0.57 -0.97
N GLY A 62 3.23 0.63 -1.63
CA GLY A 62 2.93 -0.20 -2.81
C GLY A 62 3.63 0.29 -4.07
N ALA A 63 3.03 1.27 -4.76
CA ALA A 63 3.56 1.78 -6.03
C ALA A 63 4.92 2.50 -5.87
N GLY A 64 5.25 2.94 -4.65
CA GLY A 64 6.54 3.51 -4.30
C GLY A 64 7.71 2.54 -4.42
N GLY A 65 7.47 1.22 -4.44
CA GLY A 65 8.51 0.19 -4.65
C GLY A 65 8.31 -1.10 -3.86
N MET A 66 7.07 -1.43 -3.49
CA MET A 66 6.73 -2.59 -2.64
C MET A 66 7.65 -2.69 -1.41
N ARG A 67 7.88 -1.56 -0.73
CA ARG A 67 8.78 -1.49 0.44
C ARG A 67 7.98 -1.77 1.71
N PHE A 68 8.51 -2.66 2.55
CA PHE A 68 7.91 -2.99 3.84
C PHE A 68 8.68 -2.27 4.94
N HIS A 69 7.99 -1.75 5.94
CA HIS A 69 8.60 -1.12 7.10
C HIS A 69 7.96 -1.62 8.40
N ASP A 70 8.74 -1.58 9.48
CA ASP A 70 8.33 -2.04 10.80
C ASP A 70 7.10 -1.26 11.32
N PRO A 71 6.02 -1.93 11.77
CA PRO A 71 4.81 -1.28 12.25
C PRO A 71 5.04 -0.30 13.42
N ARG A 72 6.14 -0.45 14.19
CA ARG A 72 6.49 0.48 15.28
C ARG A 72 6.63 1.93 14.81
N TYR A 73 7.03 2.15 13.55
CA TYR A 73 7.06 3.50 12.98
C TYR A 73 5.68 4.16 13.01
N LEU A 74 4.59 3.42 12.82
CA LEU A 74 3.23 3.97 12.83
C LEU A 74 2.82 4.45 14.23
N ALA A 75 3.25 3.75 15.28
CA ALA A 75 3.02 4.15 16.67
C ALA A 75 3.76 5.45 17.00
N ASP A 76 5.01 5.57 16.53
CA ASP A 76 5.78 6.81 16.67
C ASP A 76 5.16 7.97 15.89
N LEU A 77 4.69 7.73 14.66
CA LEU A 77 3.99 8.74 13.86
C LEU A 77 2.73 9.24 14.57
N ARG A 78 1.91 8.34 15.12
CA ARG A 78 0.71 8.72 15.90
C ARG A 78 1.07 9.62 17.07
N ARG A 79 2.03 9.19 17.89
CA ARG A 79 2.49 9.96 19.05
C ARG A 79 2.99 11.35 18.64
N LEU A 80 3.84 11.43 17.62
CA LEU A 80 4.39 12.70 17.14
C LEU A 80 3.30 13.62 16.56
N CYS A 81 2.35 13.07 15.81
CA CYS A 81 1.21 13.82 15.29
C CYS A 81 0.35 14.41 16.42
N ASP A 82 0.10 13.63 17.48
CA ASP A 82 -0.63 14.10 18.67
C ASP A 82 0.13 15.22 19.41
N GLU A 83 1.43 15.04 19.64
CA GLU A 83 2.28 16.01 20.34
C GLU A 83 2.37 17.36 19.62
N HIS A 84 2.23 17.37 18.29
CA HIS A 84 2.40 18.56 17.45
C HIS A 84 1.10 19.06 16.81
N ALA A 85 -0.05 18.50 17.18
CA ALA A 85 -1.36 18.86 16.64
C ALA A 85 -1.43 18.82 15.10
N VAL A 86 -0.76 17.83 14.50
CA VAL A 86 -0.79 17.55 13.07
C VAL A 86 -1.65 16.30 12.85
N LEU A 87 -2.58 16.31 11.89
CA LEU A 87 -3.42 15.14 11.65
C LEU A 87 -2.61 13.98 11.07
N LEU A 88 -2.98 12.74 11.42
CA LEU A 88 -2.43 11.54 10.80
C LEU A 88 -3.42 10.92 9.82
N ILE A 89 -2.95 10.68 8.59
CA ILE A 89 -3.74 10.04 7.53
C ILE A 89 -3.06 8.72 7.13
N PHE A 90 -3.82 7.62 7.17
CA PHE A 90 -3.38 6.37 6.56
C PHE A 90 -4.04 6.16 5.20
N ASP A 91 -3.21 5.97 4.17
CA ASP A 91 -3.63 5.51 2.86
C ASP A 91 -3.63 3.97 2.84
N GLU A 92 -4.78 3.38 3.16
CA GLU A 92 -5.00 1.94 3.20
C GLU A 92 -5.64 1.42 1.91
N ILE A 93 -5.58 2.20 0.82
CA ILE A 93 -6.19 1.82 -0.46
C ILE A 93 -5.55 0.51 -0.97
N ALA A 94 -4.25 0.29 -0.77
CA ALA A 94 -3.57 -0.95 -1.17
C ALA A 94 -3.56 -2.04 -0.10
N THR A 95 -3.49 -1.66 1.17
CA THR A 95 -3.20 -2.55 2.30
C THR A 95 -4.43 -3.05 3.04
N GLY A 96 -5.57 -2.37 2.89
CA GLY A 96 -6.81 -2.75 3.57
C GLY A 96 -7.38 -4.08 3.09
N PHE A 97 -8.37 -4.56 3.85
CA PHE A 97 -9.12 -5.80 3.59
C PHE A 97 -8.22 -7.04 3.58
N GLY A 98 -7.37 -7.19 4.60
CA GLY A 98 -6.63 -8.44 4.85
C GLY A 98 -5.29 -8.58 4.12
N ARG A 99 -4.92 -7.64 3.24
CA ARG A 99 -3.83 -7.84 2.26
C ARG A 99 -2.49 -8.15 2.92
N THR A 100 -2.19 -7.50 4.04
CA THR A 100 -0.93 -7.64 4.78
C THR A 100 -1.01 -8.66 5.91
N GLY A 101 -2.08 -9.46 6.00
CA GLY A 101 -2.30 -10.41 7.09
C GLY A 101 -3.07 -9.86 8.30
N ALA A 102 -3.37 -8.55 8.31
CA ALA A 102 -4.30 -7.91 9.24
C ALA A 102 -5.45 -7.26 8.45
N MET A 103 -6.60 -6.98 9.09
CA MET A 103 -7.77 -6.44 8.39
C MET A 103 -7.41 -5.12 7.73
N PHE A 104 -6.73 -4.25 8.47
CA PHE A 104 -6.05 -3.07 7.96
C PHE A 104 -4.60 -3.09 8.45
N ALA A 105 -3.66 -2.55 7.68
CA ALA A 105 -2.25 -2.60 8.06
C ALA A 105 -1.95 -1.79 9.33
N ALA A 106 -2.76 -0.78 9.64
CA ALA A 106 -2.75 -0.06 10.91
C ALA A 106 -2.88 -0.99 12.14
N ASP A 107 -3.59 -2.12 12.00
CA ASP A 107 -3.81 -3.09 13.08
C ASP A 107 -2.50 -3.79 13.51
N HIS A 108 -1.48 -3.86 12.64
CA HIS A 108 -0.16 -4.39 13.00
C HIS A 108 0.53 -3.55 14.08
N ALA A 109 0.17 -2.26 14.19
CA ALA A 109 0.67 -1.34 15.20
C ALA A 109 -0.37 -1.03 16.30
N GLY A 110 -1.62 -1.44 16.12
CA GLY A 110 -2.73 -1.06 17.01
C GLY A 110 -3.00 0.45 17.01
N VAL A 111 -2.77 1.13 15.89
CA VAL A 111 -2.88 2.59 15.75
C VAL A 111 -4.12 2.96 14.96
N CYS A 112 -4.81 4.02 15.39
CA CYS A 112 -5.92 4.62 14.64
C CYS A 112 -5.48 5.99 14.07
N PRO A 113 -5.61 6.22 12.75
CA PRO A 113 -5.35 7.53 12.14
C PRO A 113 -6.54 8.47 12.36
N ASP A 114 -6.32 9.77 12.16
CA ASP A 114 -7.40 10.75 12.17
C ASP A 114 -8.29 10.65 10.93
N ILE A 115 -7.67 10.29 9.80
CA ILE A 115 -8.32 10.09 8.50
C ILE A 115 -7.78 8.80 7.88
N MET A 116 -8.64 8.05 7.22
CA MET A 116 -8.27 6.81 6.55
C MET A 116 -8.85 6.76 5.15
N CYS A 117 -8.02 6.43 4.16
CA CYS A 117 -8.44 6.21 2.78
C CYS A 117 -8.52 4.71 2.49
N VAL A 118 -9.63 4.26 1.90
CA VAL A 118 -9.81 2.88 1.43
C VAL A 118 -10.35 2.86 0.00
N GLY A 119 -10.08 1.78 -0.73
CA GLY A 119 -10.51 1.60 -2.13
C GLY A 119 -10.14 0.21 -2.62
N LYS A 120 -9.77 0.07 -3.90
CA LYS A 120 -9.32 -1.20 -4.53
C LYS A 120 -10.16 -2.42 -4.12
N ALA A 121 -9.70 -3.17 -3.12
CA ALA A 121 -10.35 -4.39 -2.63
C ALA A 121 -11.71 -4.15 -1.95
N LEU A 122 -12.08 -2.90 -1.65
CA LEU A 122 -13.37 -2.51 -1.09
C LEU A 122 -14.57 -3.11 -1.84
N THR A 123 -14.47 -3.26 -3.17
CA THR A 123 -15.54 -3.79 -4.04
C THR A 123 -15.24 -5.20 -4.56
N GLY A 124 -14.21 -5.87 -4.03
CA GLY A 124 -13.72 -7.14 -4.58
C GLY A 124 -13.20 -7.02 -6.02
N GLY A 125 -12.91 -5.80 -6.50
CA GLY A 125 -12.44 -5.53 -7.86
C GLY A 125 -13.54 -5.41 -8.93
N TYR A 126 -14.82 -5.42 -8.54
CA TYR A 126 -15.93 -5.37 -9.50
C TYR A 126 -16.19 -3.98 -10.09
N LEU A 127 -16.20 -2.95 -9.23
CA LEU A 127 -16.57 -1.58 -9.60
C LEU A 127 -15.65 -0.58 -8.89
N THR A 128 -15.49 0.60 -9.48
CA THR A 128 -14.73 1.68 -8.83
C THR A 128 -15.50 2.22 -7.63
N LEU A 129 -14.87 2.19 -6.46
CA LEU A 129 -15.35 2.82 -5.24
C LEU A 129 -14.16 3.09 -4.32
N ALA A 130 -14.22 4.20 -3.61
CA ALA A 130 -13.30 4.54 -2.53
C ALA A 130 -14.11 5.20 -1.41
N ALA A 131 -13.54 5.21 -0.21
CA ALA A 131 -14.10 5.96 0.92
C ALA A 131 -12.98 6.66 1.69
N THR A 132 -13.32 7.79 2.27
CA THR A 132 -12.48 8.52 3.22
C THR A 132 -13.22 8.55 4.54
N LEU A 133 -12.67 7.89 5.54
CA LEU A 133 -13.17 7.88 6.91
C LEU A 133 -12.43 8.94 7.70
N CYS A 134 -13.07 9.55 8.69
CA CYS A 134 -12.42 10.46 9.62
C CYS A 134 -13.00 10.32 11.02
N THR A 135 -12.24 10.79 12.02
CA THR A 135 -12.74 10.87 13.39
C THR A 135 -13.92 11.83 13.49
N ARG A 136 -14.72 11.65 14.54
CA ARG A 136 -15.83 12.57 14.85
C ARG A 136 -15.34 14.00 15.06
N ASP A 137 -14.16 14.16 15.65
CA ASP A 137 -13.56 15.46 15.93
C ASP A 137 -13.21 16.21 14.63
N VAL A 138 -12.58 15.53 13.66
CA VAL A 138 -12.32 16.08 12.33
C VAL A 138 -13.64 16.48 11.64
N ALA A 139 -14.63 15.59 11.64
CA ALA A 139 -15.93 15.86 11.01
C ALA A 139 -16.65 17.06 11.65
N ALA A 140 -16.69 17.11 13.00
CA ALA A 140 -17.32 18.19 13.75
C ALA A 140 -16.59 19.52 13.56
N THR A 141 -15.25 19.50 13.51
CA THR A 141 -14.44 20.71 13.27
C THR A 141 -14.69 21.27 11.87
N ILE A 142 -14.74 20.42 10.84
CA ILE A 142 -15.05 20.86 9.47
C ILE A 142 -16.47 21.44 9.39
N SER A 143 -17.48 20.75 9.93
CA SER A 143 -18.87 21.21 9.89
C SER A 143 -19.18 22.39 10.82
N GLY A 144 -18.40 22.57 11.89
CA GLY A 144 -18.58 23.65 12.86
C GLY A 144 -17.98 24.99 12.41
N ASN A 145 -17.14 25.00 11.37
CA ASN A 145 -16.48 26.20 10.85
C ASN A 145 -17.00 26.58 9.46
N PRO A 146 -16.98 27.88 9.06
CA PRO A 146 -17.40 28.30 7.73
C PRO A 146 -16.67 27.52 6.62
N PRO A 147 -17.38 27.04 5.57
CA PRO A 147 -18.77 27.32 5.22
C PRO A 147 -19.83 26.43 5.91
N GLY A 148 -19.44 25.59 6.87
CA GLY A 148 -20.34 24.71 7.64
C GLY A 148 -20.54 23.31 7.03
N ALA A 149 -19.81 23.00 5.95
CA ALA A 149 -19.84 21.71 5.29
C ALA A 149 -18.55 21.46 4.49
N LEU A 150 -18.23 20.19 4.23
CA LEU A 150 -17.15 19.81 3.31
C LEU A 150 -17.61 20.07 1.86
N MET A 151 -16.93 20.98 1.16
CA MET A 151 -17.24 21.35 -0.22
C MET A 151 -16.71 20.32 -1.22
N HIS A 152 -17.21 19.09 -1.13
CA HIS A 152 -16.84 17.98 -1.99
C HIS A 152 -18.03 17.07 -2.24
N GLY A 153 -18.18 16.53 -3.46
CA GLY A 153 -19.32 15.69 -3.82
C GLY A 153 -19.23 15.14 -5.24
N PRO A 154 -18.57 13.99 -5.44
CA PRO A 154 -18.51 13.34 -6.75
C PRO A 154 -19.91 13.05 -7.31
N THR A 155 -20.12 13.17 -8.63
CA THR A 155 -21.43 12.92 -9.27
C THR A 155 -22.00 11.54 -8.96
N PHE A 156 -21.14 10.52 -8.87
CA PHE A 156 -21.52 9.14 -8.55
C PHE A 156 -21.24 8.77 -7.07
N MET A 157 -21.18 9.77 -6.18
CA MET A 157 -20.97 9.55 -4.74
C MET A 157 -21.99 8.53 -4.21
N ALA A 158 -21.47 7.52 -3.50
CA ALA A 158 -22.26 6.41 -2.96
C ALA A 158 -23.15 5.70 -4.00
N ASN A 159 -22.64 5.49 -5.22
CA ASN A 159 -23.33 4.73 -6.26
C ASN A 159 -23.85 3.38 -5.72
N ALA A 160 -25.15 3.15 -5.81
CA ALA A 160 -25.81 2.00 -5.19
C ALA A 160 -25.27 0.65 -5.67
N LEU A 161 -24.87 0.52 -6.94
CA LEU A 161 -24.29 -0.73 -7.48
C LEU A 161 -22.93 -1.01 -6.87
N ALA A 162 -22.06 0.01 -6.82
CA ALA A 162 -20.74 -0.09 -6.21
C ALA A 162 -20.82 -0.37 -4.70
N CYS A 163 -21.75 0.28 -3.99
CA CYS A 163 -21.99 0.02 -2.57
C CYS A 163 -22.54 -1.39 -2.33
N ALA A 164 -23.49 -1.87 -3.13
CA ALA A 164 -24.07 -3.21 -2.98
C ALA A 164 -23.02 -4.32 -3.14
N VAL A 165 -22.17 -4.23 -4.17
CA VAL A 165 -21.08 -5.21 -4.36
C VAL A 165 -19.99 -5.08 -3.28
N SER A 166 -19.76 -3.86 -2.76
CA SER A 166 -18.86 -3.66 -1.64
C SER A 166 -19.36 -4.31 -0.35
N VAL A 167 -20.65 -4.16 -0.02
CA VAL A 167 -21.28 -4.87 1.11
C VAL A 167 -21.09 -6.38 0.97
N ALA A 168 -21.44 -6.95 -0.19
CA ALA A 168 -21.26 -8.37 -0.43
C ALA A 168 -19.80 -8.82 -0.34
N SER A 169 -18.85 -8.02 -0.84
CA SER A 169 -17.41 -8.31 -0.75
C SER A 169 -16.91 -8.33 0.69
N VAL A 170 -17.32 -7.35 1.50
CA VAL A 170 -16.90 -7.25 2.92
C VAL A 170 -17.58 -8.33 3.76
N GLU A 171 -18.87 -8.58 3.58
CA GLU A 171 -19.59 -9.66 4.26
C GLU A 171 -19.00 -11.03 3.91
N LEU A 172 -18.66 -11.26 2.64
CA LEU A 172 -18.00 -12.50 2.22
C LEU A 172 -16.65 -12.64 2.93
N LEU A 173 -15.81 -11.61 2.94
CA LEU A 173 -14.53 -11.64 3.65
C LEU A 173 -14.73 -11.99 5.14
N LEU A 174 -15.63 -11.28 5.83
CA LEU A 174 -15.90 -11.46 7.26
C LEU A 174 -16.56 -12.80 7.62
N SER A 175 -17.27 -13.44 6.69
CA SER A 175 -17.90 -14.75 6.90
C SER A 175 -16.96 -15.93 6.68
N THR A 176 -15.74 -15.69 6.20
CA THR A 176 -14.70 -16.71 5.95
C THR A 176 -13.55 -16.61 6.96
N ASP A 177 -12.77 -17.68 7.13
CA ASP A 177 -11.47 -17.61 7.81
C ASP A 177 -10.41 -17.02 6.87
N TRP A 178 -10.59 -15.74 6.54
CA TRP A 178 -9.70 -15.02 5.63
C TRP A 178 -8.27 -14.94 6.16
N GLN A 179 -8.09 -14.92 7.49
CA GLN A 179 -6.77 -14.93 8.10
C GLN A 179 -6.03 -16.24 7.77
N ALA A 180 -6.69 -17.39 7.84
CA ALA A 180 -6.08 -18.67 7.47
C ALA A 180 -5.75 -18.73 5.96
N ALA A 181 -6.62 -18.20 5.11
CA ALA A 181 -6.37 -18.12 3.66
C ALA A 181 -5.14 -17.26 3.36
N VAL A 182 -5.04 -16.06 3.95
CA VAL A 182 -3.88 -15.17 3.77
C VAL A 182 -2.60 -15.78 4.33
N ARG A 183 -2.64 -16.44 5.50
CA ARG A 183 -1.47 -17.16 6.05
C ARG A 183 -1.00 -18.29 5.13
N THR A 184 -1.94 -19.07 4.58
CA THR A 184 -1.60 -20.16 3.65
C THR A 184 -0.92 -19.63 2.40
N ILE A 185 -1.39 -18.50 1.86
CA ILE A 185 -0.75 -17.82 0.73
C ILE A 185 0.63 -17.30 1.14
N GLU A 186 0.75 -16.65 2.30
CA GLU A 186 2.01 -16.10 2.80
C GLU A 186 3.09 -17.19 2.90
N ASP A 187 2.76 -18.32 3.53
CA ASP A 187 3.67 -19.46 3.68
C ASP A 187 4.11 -20.00 2.31
N GLY A 188 3.17 -20.14 1.37
CA GLY A 188 3.45 -20.61 0.02
C GLY A 188 4.32 -19.64 -0.80
N LEU A 189 4.09 -18.33 -0.67
CA LEU A 189 4.92 -17.29 -1.26
C LEU A 189 6.33 -17.34 -0.67
N ARG A 190 6.44 -17.43 0.66
CA ARG A 190 7.72 -17.42 1.39
C ARG A 190 8.58 -18.63 1.03
N SER A 191 8.01 -19.83 1.03
CA SER A 191 8.76 -21.05 0.70
C SER A 191 9.19 -21.10 -0.76
N SER A 192 8.31 -20.68 -1.68
CA SER A 192 8.50 -20.90 -3.11
C SER A 192 9.31 -19.80 -3.78
N LEU A 193 9.31 -18.58 -3.23
CA LEU A 193 10.15 -17.48 -3.72
C LEU A 193 11.56 -17.49 -3.13
N ALA A 194 11.80 -18.14 -1.99
CA ALA A 194 13.12 -18.18 -1.34
C ALA A 194 14.30 -18.57 -2.27
N PRO A 195 14.16 -19.52 -3.22
CA PRO A 195 15.23 -19.87 -4.16
C PRO A 195 15.63 -18.73 -5.10
N ALA A 196 14.78 -17.72 -5.35
CA ALA A 196 15.14 -16.58 -6.18
C ALA A 196 16.30 -15.77 -5.59
N ALA A 197 16.46 -15.78 -4.25
CA ALA A 197 17.52 -15.05 -3.57
C ALA A 197 18.94 -15.56 -3.91
N SER A 198 19.09 -16.75 -4.51
CA SER A 198 20.39 -17.25 -4.98
C SER A 198 20.77 -16.76 -6.39
N LEU A 199 19.88 -16.08 -7.10
CA LEU A 199 20.17 -15.50 -8.41
C LEU A 199 21.04 -14.25 -8.22
N SER A 200 22.14 -14.14 -8.98
CA SER A 200 23.17 -13.10 -8.75
C SER A 200 22.67 -11.65 -8.94
N HIS A 201 21.62 -11.47 -9.74
CA HIS A 201 21.00 -10.18 -10.06
C HIS A 201 19.71 -9.90 -9.25
N VAL A 202 19.38 -10.77 -8.29
CA VAL A 202 18.28 -10.55 -7.34
C VAL A 202 18.86 -9.87 -6.10
N SER A 203 18.37 -8.65 -5.80
CA SER A 203 18.80 -7.85 -4.66
C SER A 203 18.04 -8.21 -3.37
N ASP A 204 16.77 -8.58 -3.47
CA ASP A 204 15.94 -8.93 -2.30
C ASP A 204 14.75 -9.83 -2.69
N VAL A 205 14.31 -10.65 -1.73
CA VAL A 205 13.07 -11.44 -1.80
C VAL A 205 12.31 -11.25 -0.50
N ARG A 206 11.10 -10.71 -0.59
CA ARG A 206 10.30 -10.36 0.60
C ARG A 206 8.83 -10.71 0.44
N VAL A 207 8.23 -11.11 1.56
CA VAL A 207 6.84 -11.56 1.66
C VAL A 207 6.21 -11.01 2.94
N LEU A 208 4.99 -10.48 2.82
CA LEU A 208 4.14 -10.07 3.93
C LEU A 208 2.67 -10.31 3.58
N GLY A 209 1.97 -11.15 4.34
CA GLY A 209 0.61 -11.57 4.02
C GLY A 209 0.50 -12.11 2.59
N ALA A 210 -0.52 -11.67 1.85
CA ALA A 210 -0.73 -12.06 0.46
C ALA A 210 -0.01 -11.10 -0.52
N ILE A 211 1.26 -10.80 -0.24
CA ILE A 211 2.16 -9.99 -1.08
C ILE A 211 3.51 -10.70 -1.17
N GLY A 212 3.97 -10.99 -2.38
CA GLY A 212 5.31 -11.55 -2.63
C GLY A 212 6.07 -10.73 -3.67
N VAL A 213 7.36 -10.50 -3.43
CA VAL A 213 8.21 -9.61 -4.23
C VAL A 213 9.59 -10.25 -4.45
N ILE A 214 10.06 -10.22 -5.69
CA ILE A 214 11.46 -10.40 -6.08
C ILE A 214 11.93 -9.05 -6.64
N GLU A 215 12.96 -8.48 -6.02
CA GLU A 215 13.58 -7.24 -6.47
C GLU A 215 14.90 -7.55 -7.19
N LEU A 216 15.03 -7.07 -8.42
CA LEU A 216 16.25 -7.17 -9.21
C LEU A 216 17.15 -5.95 -8.97
N ASP A 217 18.44 -6.08 -9.29
CA ASP A 217 19.40 -4.96 -9.30
C ASP A 217 19.25 -4.02 -10.51
N HIS A 218 18.36 -4.37 -11.45
CA HIS A 218 18.08 -3.62 -12.68
C HIS A 218 16.59 -3.63 -13.03
N ALA A 219 16.19 -2.75 -13.97
CA ALA A 219 14.79 -2.65 -14.39
C ALA A 219 14.33 -3.89 -15.18
N VAL A 220 13.11 -4.36 -14.91
CA VAL A 220 12.50 -5.50 -15.60
C VAL A 220 12.12 -5.14 -17.03
N ASP A 221 12.63 -5.90 -18.01
CA ASP A 221 12.16 -5.80 -19.40
C ASP A 221 10.84 -6.56 -19.59
N LEU A 222 9.74 -5.82 -19.73
CA LEU A 222 8.41 -6.39 -19.92
C LEU A 222 8.25 -7.22 -21.19
N ARG A 223 9.10 -7.00 -22.20
CA ARG A 223 9.09 -7.80 -23.45
C ARG A 223 9.61 -9.22 -23.23
N VAL A 224 10.40 -9.42 -22.17
CA VAL A 224 10.89 -10.74 -21.73
C VAL A 224 9.96 -11.30 -20.66
N ALA A 225 9.65 -10.50 -19.64
CA ALA A 225 8.88 -10.96 -18.49
C ALA A 225 7.45 -11.40 -18.84
N THR A 226 6.76 -10.67 -19.72
CA THR A 226 5.35 -10.94 -20.03
C THR A 226 5.18 -12.27 -20.78
N PRO A 227 5.93 -12.57 -21.86
CA PRO A 227 5.86 -13.88 -22.51
C PRO A 227 6.19 -15.04 -21.58
N VAL A 228 7.26 -14.93 -20.78
CA VAL A 228 7.69 -16.00 -19.86
C VAL A 228 6.59 -16.30 -18.82
N ALA A 229 5.96 -15.27 -18.24
CA ALA A 229 4.86 -15.47 -17.31
C ALA A 229 3.65 -16.16 -17.97
N ILE A 230 3.30 -15.75 -19.20
CA ILE A 230 2.19 -16.34 -19.97
C ILE A 230 2.46 -17.79 -20.35
N GLU A 231 3.70 -18.15 -20.71
CA GLU A 231 4.09 -19.54 -20.97
C GLU A 231 3.90 -20.45 -19.75
N HIS A 232 4.00 -19.88 -18.55
CA HIS A 232 3.70 -20.54 -17.28
C HIS A 232 2.22 -20.45 -16.87
N GLY A 233 1.36 -19.88 -17.72
CA GLY A 233 -0.07 -19.72 -17.48
C GLY A 233 -0.42 -18.67 -16.44
N VAL A 234 0.46 -17.69 -16.19
CA VAL A 234 0.29 -16.66 -15.16
C VAL A 234 0.32 -15.26 -15.78
N TRP A 235 -0.62 -14.42 -15.40
CA TRP A 235 -0.54 -13.00 -15.70
C TRP A 235 0.28 -12.28 -14.63
N LEU A 236 1.46 -11.77 -15.01
CA LEU A 236 2.27 -10.89 -14.18
C LEU A 236 2.46 -9.55 -14.89
N ARG A 237 2.44 -8.47 -14.11
CA ARG A 237 2.79 -7.13 -14.57
C ARG A 237 3.87 -6.54 -13.66
N PRO A 238 5.15 -6.90 -13.87
CA PRO A 238 6.27 -6.26 -13.19
C PRO A 238 6.28 -4.74 -13.38
N PHE A 239 6.96 -4.01 -12.51
CA PHE A 239 7.22 -2.58 -12.69
C PHE A 239 8.55 -2.20 -12.04
N ARG A 240 9.24 -1.20 -12.62
CA ARG A 240 10.60 -0.83 -12.21
C ARG A 240 11.49 -2.08 -12.20
N ASN A 241 12.18 -2.36 -11.10
CA ASN A 241 13.01 -3.55 -10.88
C ASN A 241 12.28 -4.68 -10.13
N LEU A 242 10.94 -4.67 -10.09
CA LEU A 242 10.16 -5.53 -9.21
C LEU A 242 9.31 -6.53 -10.00
N ILE A 243 9.52 -7.83 -9.74
CA ILE A 243 8.59 -8.91 -10.08
C ILE A 243 7.78 -9.18 -8.81
N TYR A 244 6.47 -8.96 -8.84
CA TYR A 244 5.65 -9.08 -7.64
C TYR A 244 4.29 -9.71 -7.94
N ALA A 245 3.68 -10.27 -6.89
CA ALA A 245 2.33 -10.79 -6.93
C ALA A 245 1.54 -10.38 -5.68
N MET A 246 0.25 -10.10 -5.88
CA MET A 246 -0.75 -9.90 -4.84
C MET A 246 -1.95 -10.81 -5.15
N PRO A 247 -1.81 -12.13 -4.97
CA PRO A 247 -2.79 -13.10 -5.46
C PRO A 247 -4.19 -12.92 -4.81
N PRO A 248 -5.28 -13.33 -5.48
CA PRO A 248 -6.60 -13.49 -4.88
C PRO A 248 -6.56 -14.44 -3.68
N TYR A 249 -7.39 -14.20 -2.65
CA TYR A 249 -7.40 -15.04 -1.45
C TYR A 249 -8.01 -16.43 -1.67
N ILE A 250 -8.66 -16.64 -2.81
CA ILE A 250 -9.19 -17.95 -3.23
C ILE A 250 -8.13 -18.85 -3.87
N CYS A 251 -6.91 -18.35 -4.11
CA CYS A 251 -5.83 -19.16 -4.66
C CYS A 251 -5.53 -20.35 -3.76
N THR A 252 -5.53 -21.54 -4.35
CA THR A 252 -5.09 -22.77 -3.70
C THR A 252 -3.57 -22.79 -3.57
N SER A 253 -3.02 -23.73 -2.79
CA SER A 253 -1.56 -23.94 -2.73
C SER A 253 -0.95 -24.27 -4.10
N ALA A 254 -1.71 -24.92 -4.99
CA ALA A 254 -1.27 -25.20 -6.36
C ALA A 254 -1.21 -23.91 -7.21
N ASP A 255 -2.20 -23.04 -7.07
CA ASP A 255 -2.20 -21.73 -7.75
C ASP A 255 -1.02 -20.86 -7.28
N VAL A 256 -0.77 -20.82 -5.97
CA VAL A 256 0.38 -20.08 -5.40
C VAL A 256 1.70 -20.67 -5.89
N ALA A 257 1.82 -21.99 -5.96
CA ALA A 257 3.01 -22.65 -6.52
C ALA A 257 3.21 -22.31 -8.01
N GLN A 258 2.15 -22.27 -8.81
CA GLN A 258 2.22 -21.87 -10.22
C GLN A 258 2.64 -20.41 -10.38
N ILE A 259 2.05 -19.49 -9.60
CA ILE A 259 2.38 -18.06 -9.60
C ILE A 259 3.85 -17.85 -9.24
N THR A 260 4.32 -18.46 -8.15
CA THR A 260 5.70 -18.31 -7.69
C THR A 260 6.71 -18.95 -8.63
N SER A 261 6.38 -20.09 -9.24
CA SER A 261 7.19 -20.68 -10.31
C SER A 261 7.37 -19.70 -11.48
N ALA A 262 6.28 -19.10 -11.97
CA ALA A 262 6.34 -18.10 -13.04
C ALA A 262 7.18 -16.88 -12.62
N MET A 263 7.06 -16.40 -11.39
CA MET A 263 7.88 -15.28 -10.88
C MET A 263 9.38 -15.61 -10.88
N VAL A 264 9.75 -16.81 -10.43
CA VAL A 264 11.15 -17.27 -10.40
C VAL A 264 11.71 -17.45 -11.82
N GLU A 265 10.94 -18.02 -12.74
CA GLU A 265 11.37 -18.18 -14.13
C GLU A 265 11.49 -16.85 -14.87
N VAL A 266 10.60 -15.88 -14.60
CA VAL A 266 10.77 -14.50 -15.07
C VAL A 266 12.08 -13.91 -14.53
N ALA A 267 12.38 -14.08 -13.24
CA ALA A 267 13.62 -13.58 -12.67
C ALA A 267 14.85 -14.24 -13.34
N ARG A 268 14.81 -15.54 -13.62
CA ARG A 268 15.90 -16.27 -14.32
C ARG A 268 16.10 -15.81 -15.75
N ALA A 269 15.04 -15.39 -16.45
CA ALA A 269 15.11 -14.92 -17.82
C ALA A 269 15.66 -13.49 -17.97
N LEU A 270 15.71 -12.73 -16.87
CA LEU A 270 16.13 -11.33 -16.82
C LEU A 270 17.57 -11.22 -16.27
N THR A 271 18.54 -11.79 -16.98
CA THR A 271 19.99 -11.72 -16.66
C THR A 271 20.69 -10.56 -17.35
#